data_AF-A0A5N5IPS8-F1
#
_entry.id   AF-A0A5N5IPS8-F1
#
_cell.length_a   1.000
_cell.length_b   1.000
_cell.length_c   1.000
_cell.angle_alpha   90.00
_cell.angle_beta   90.00
_cell.angle_gamma   90.00
#
_symmetry.space_group_name_H-M   'P 1'
#
loop_
_entity.id
_entity.type
_entity.pdbx_description
1 polymer ?
#
loop_
_entity_poly.entity_id
_entity_poly.type
_entity_poly.pdbx_seq_one_letter_code
_entity_poly.pdbx_strand_id
1 'polypeptide(L)'
;MKKRLIFYNLTFLIVLNSCCFGTNENHLGNNIYPSEYDNVDRRILYKKEKCANTGTEIVPMTVLEISHNSEWIIVKSGNKRVESEFKYWVIKNNYNRSPNSETIKKNTFEFNDHTLFKDFLVEKI
;
A
#
# COMPACT_ATOMS: atom_id res chain seq x y z
N MET A 1 -38.97 -18.11 19.65
CA MET A 1 -38.12 -16.89 19.75
C MET A 1 -36.61 -17.16 19.69
N LYS A 2 -36.06 -18.23 20.29
CA LYS A 2 -34.59 -18.51 20.30
C LYS A 2 -33.90 -18.57 18.92
N LYS A 3 -34.54 -19.16 17.90
CA LYS A 3 -33.95 -19.26 16.54
C LYS A 3 -33.79 -17.92 15.81
N ARG A 4 -34.67 -16.94 16.09
CA ARG A 4 -34.57 -15.59 15.49
C ARG A 4 -33.39 -14.80 16.05
N LEU A 5 -33.12 -14.92 17.36
CA LEU A 5 -32.00 -14.25 18.03
C LEU A 5 -30.64 -14.75 17.52
N ILE A 6 -30.54 -16.05 17.20
CA ILE A 6 -29.33 -16.66 16.61
C ILE A 6 -29.07 -16.11 15.21
N PHE A 7 -30.12 -15.98 14.39
CA PHE A 7 -29.99 -15.43 13.03
C PHE A 7 -29.50 -13.97 13.03
N TYR A 8 -30.04 -13.12 13.92
CA TYR A 8 -29.59 -11.72 14.04
C TYR A 8 -28.13 -11.60 14.47
N ASN A 9 -27.68 -12.42 15.43
CA ASN A 9 -26.28 -12.46 15.85
C ASN A 9 -25.34 -12.96 14.73
N LEU A 10 -25.78 -13.93 13.94
CA LEU A 10 -25.00 -14.48 12.83
C LEU A 10 -24.84 -13.46 11.69
N THR A 11 -25.89 -12.71 11.34
CA THR A 11 -25.80 -11.62 10.36
C THR A 11 -24.91 -10.48 10.85
N PHE A 12 -24.91 -10.15 12.15
CA PHE A 12 -24.04 -9.11 12.70
C PHE A 12 -22.55 -9.53 12.67
N LEU A 13 -22.24 -10.80 12.93
CA LEU A 13 -20.90 -11.38 12.82
C LEU A 13 -20.36 -11.40 11.37
N ILE A 14 -21.23 -11.56 10.37
CA ILE A 14 -20.83 -11.54 8.95
C ILE A 14 -20.47 -10.12 8.49
N VAL A 15 -21.17 -9.09 9.00
CA VAL A 15 -20.88 -7.68 8.67
C VAL A 15 -19.60 -7.17 9.36
N LEU A 16 -19.27 -7.69 10.55
CA LEU A 16 -18.01 -7.36 11.23
C LEU A 16 -16.77 -8.01 10.58
N ASN A 17 -16.94 -9.11 9.86
CA ASN A 17 -15.85 -9.81 9.17
C ASN A 17 -15.68 -9.40 7.69
N SER A 18 -16.56 -8.57 7.14
CA SER A 18 -16.43 -8.05 5.78
C SER A 18 -15.53 -6.83 5.76
N CYS A 19 -14.22 -7.03 5.83
CA CYS A 19 -13.24 -5.94 5.89
C CYS A 19 -13.02 -5.18 4.55
N CYS A 20 -13.99 -5.20 3.64
CA CYS A 20 -13.85 -4.66 2.28
C CYS A 20 -15.14 -4.00 1.76
N PHE A 21 -15.82 -3.15 2.53
CA PHE A 21 -16.83 -2.26 1.95
C PHE A 21 -16.19 -0.92 1.57
N GLY A 22 -15.69 -0.83 0.33
CA GLY A 22 -15.46 0.47 -0.33
C GLY A 22 -14.03 0.86 -0.69
N THR A 23 -12.99 0.06 -0.41
CA THR A 23 -11.61 0.38 -0.81
C THR A 23 -11.20 -0.37 -2.09
N ASN A 24 -10.85 0.38 -3.14
CA ASN A 24 -10.25 -0.17 -4.37
C ASN A 24 -8.78 -0.56 -4.11
N GLU A 25 -8.56 -1.72 -3.48
CA GLU A 25 -7.21 -2.22 -3.19
C GLU A 25 -6.63 -3.01 -4.38
N ASN A 26 -6.07 -2.29 -5.36
CA ASN A 26 -5.32 -2.93 -6.45
C ASN A 26 -3.99 -3.50 -5.92
N HIS A 27 -3.94 -4.81 -5.69
CA HIS A 27 -2.73 -5.50 -5.20
C HIS A 27 -1.52 -5.26 -6.11
N LEU A 28 -0.41 -4.77 -5.54
CA LEU A 28 0.83 -4.44 -6.28
C LEU A 28 1.84 -5.59 -6.32
N GLY A 29 1.60 -6.68 -5.57
CA GLY A 29 2.53 -7.81 -5.41
C GLY A 29 3.08 -7.91 -3.99
N ASN A 30 3.51 -9.12 -3.59
CA ASN A 30 4.16 -9.37 -2.29
C ASN A 30 3.47 -8.75 -1.07
N ASN A 31 2.14 -8.84 -1.03
CA ASN A 31 1.34 -8.29 0.06
C ASN A 31 1.44 -6.75 0.20
N ILE A 32 1.80 -6.05 -0.87
CA ILE A 32 1.83 -4.59 -0.97
C ILE A 32 0.54 -4.12 -1.65
N TYR A 33 -0.12 -3.15 -1.04
CA TYR A 33 -1.41 -2.62 -1.48
C TYR A 33 -1.42 -1.09 -1.41
N PRO A 34 -2.03 -0.40 -2.40
CA PRO A 34 -2.44 0.98 -2.25
C PRO A 34 -3.69 0.98 -1.35
N SER A 35 -3.65 1.78 -0.30
CA SER A 35 -4.78 1.98 0.60
C SER A 35 -5.24 3.42 0.45
N GLU A 36 -6.47 3.59 -0.02
CA GLU A 36 -7.13 4.89 -0.11
C GLU A 36 -8.00 5.06 1.14
N TYR A 37 -7.68 6.04 1.98
CA TYR A 37 -8.48 6.34 3.17
C TYR A 37 -9.59 7.34 2.83
N ASP A 38 -9.29 8.32 1.97
CA ASP A 38 -10.22 9.25 1.36
C ASP A 38 -9.76 9.61 -0.07
N ASN A 39 -10.47 10.54 -0.74
CA ASN A 39 -10.12 10.99 -2.10
C ASN A 39 -8.76 11.74 -2.19
N VAL A 40 -8.12 12.01 -1.05
CA VAL A 40 -6.92 12.84 -0.93
C VAL A 40 -5.70 11.99 -0.56
N ASP A 41 -5.83 11.13 0.45
CA ASP A 41 -4.77 10.38 1.11
C ASP A 41 -4.76 8.91 0.70
N ARG A 42 -3.84 8.61 -0.22
CA ARG A 42 -3.46 7.25 -0.62
C ARG A 42 -2.13 6.90 0.04
N ARG A 43 -1.99 5.68 0.58
CA ARG A 43 -0.75 5.16 1.20
C ARG A 43 -0.34 3.83 0.57
N ILE A 44 0.94 3.49 0.61
CA ILE A 44 1.41 2.13 0.31
C ILE A 44 1.59 1.36 1.60
N LEU A 45 0.82 0.28 1.76
CA LEU A 45 0.82 -0.57 2.94
C LEU A 45 1.28 -1.98 2.59
N TYR A 46 2.00 -2.61 3.51
CA TYR A 46 2.17 -4.06 3.56
C TYR A 46 1.08 -4.68 4.45
N LYS A 47 0.34 -5.66 3.93
CA LYS A 47 -0.76 -6.35 4.63
C LYS A 47 -0.68 -7.86 4.42
N LYS A 48 -0.53 -8.66 5.48
CA LYS A 48 -0.57 -10.14 5.39
C LYS A 48 -1.95 -10.68 5.04
N GLU A 49 -2.99 -9.97 5.45
CA GLU A 49 -4.39 -10.32 5.19
C GLU A 49 -5.01 -9.22 4.32
N LYS A 50 -5.89 -9.60 3.38
CA LYS A 50 -6.62 -8.66 2.50
C LYS A 50 -7.54 -7.70 3.27
N CYS A 51 -7.75 -7.99 4.54
CA CYS A 51 -8.84 -7.50 5.36
C CYS A 51 -8.27 -6.71 6.53
N ALA A 52 -7.70 -5.55 6.26
CA ALA A 52 -7.29 -4.68 7.35
C ALA A 52 -7.07 -3.24 6.92
N ASN A 53 -7.78 -2.33 7.59
CA ASN A 53 -7.40 -0.93 7.76
C ASN A 53 -6.12 -0.80 8.62
N THR A 54 -5.37 -1.89 8.81
CA THR A 54 -4.15 -2.00 9.59
C THR A 54 -3.10 -2.67 8.70
N GLY A 55 -1.98 -2.00 8.51
CA GLY A 55 -0.91 -2.44 7.63
C GLY A 55 0.36 -1.70 8.00
N THR A 56 1.50 -2.30 7.71
CA THR A 56 2.77 -1.59 7.91
C THR A 56 2.93 -0.59 6.77
N GLU A 57 3.00 0.70 7.10
CA GLU A 57 3.29 1.74 6.11
C GLU A 57 4.69 1.54 5.52
N ILE A 58 4.74 1.42 4.20
CA ILE A 58 5.98 1.36 3.41
C ILE A 58 6.32 2.76 2.93
N VAL A 59 5.33 3.49 2.42
CA VAL A 59 5.46 4.91 2.05
C VAL A 59 4.64 5.74 3.04
N PRO A 60 5.28 6.48 3.97
CA PRO A 60 4.61 7.16 5.09
C PRO A 60 4.00 8.52 4.72
N MET A 61 3.63 8.73 3.46
CA MET A 61 3.09 9.99 2.95
C MET A 61 2.15 9.78 1.77
N THR A 62 1.36 10.81 1.46
CA THR A 62 0.32 10.75 0.43
C THR A 62 0.90 10.45 -0.93
N VAL A 63 0.46 9.34 -1.50
CA VAL A 63 0.86 8.85 -2.82
C VAL A 63 0.12 9.61 -3.89
N LEU A 64 0.88 10.20 -4.81
CA LEU A 64 0.38 11.02 -5.91
C LEU A 64 0.31 10.20 -7.20
N GLU A 65 1.38 9.46 -7.49
CA GLU A 65 1.52 8.64 -8.70
C GLU A 65 2.17 7.30 -8.32
N ILE A 66 1.75 6.23 -9.00
CA ILE A 66 2.29 4.87 -8.84
C ILE A 66 2.44 4.26 -10.23
N SER A 67 3.59 3.61 -10.46
CA SER A 67 3.80 2.68 -11.57
C SER A 67 4.41 1.40 -11.02
N HIS A 68 4.13 0.24 -11.61
CA HIS A 68 4.72 -1.01 -11.15
C HIS A 68 4.84 -2.04 -12.26
N ASN A 69 5.77 -2.98 -12.06
CA ASN A 69 5.88 -4.22 -12.81
C ASN A 69 6.15 -5.39 -11.84
N SER A 70 6.55 -6.54 -12.37
CA SER A 70 6.86 -7.73 -11.55
C SER A 70 8.11 -7.57 -10.68
N GLU A 71 8.97 -6.59 -10.97
CA GLU A 71 10.25 -6.41 -10.29
C GLU A 71 10.28 -5.23 -9.34
N TRP A 72 9.57 -4.16 -9.68
CA TRP A 72 9.64 -2.87 -9.00
C TRP A 72 8.27 -2.20 -8.90
N ILE A 73 8.08 -1.46 -7.82
CA ILE A 73 6.99 -0.50 -7.63
C ILE A 73 7.65 0.87 -7.46
N ILE A 74 7.26 1.82 -8.30
CA ILE A 74 7.75 3.19 -8.32
C ILE A 74 6.62 4.10 -7.82
N VAL A 75 6.93 4.94 -6.85
CA VAL A 75 5.95 5.80 -6.20
C VAL A 75 6.46 7.22 -6.14
N LYS A 76 5.61 8.17 -6.51
CA LYS A 76 5.80 9.58 -6.18
C LYS A 76 4.82 9.94 -5.08
N SER A 77 5.32 10.51 -3.99
CA SER A 77 4.51 10.98 -2.88
C SER A 77 4.80 12.43 -2.57
N GLY A 78 3.90 13.07 -1.83
CA GLY A 78 4.05 14.44 -1.39
C GLY A 78 2.74 15.00 -0.90
N ASN A 79 2.72 16.29 -0.61
CA ASN A 79 1.50 16.98 -0.22
C ASN A 79 0.79 17.54 -1.46
N LYS A 80 -0.43 17.08 -1.77
CA LYS A 80 -1.23 17.62 -2.89
C LYS A 80 -1.42 19.15 -2.83
N ARG A 81 -1.32 19.76 -1.65
CA ARG A 81 -1.51 21.20 -1.44
C ARG A 81 -0.25 22.04 -1.68
N VAL A 82 0.92 21.42 -1.77
CA VAL A 82 2.22 22.11 -1.88
C VAL A 82 3.05 21.42 -2.97
N GLU A 83 3.22 22.09 -4.11
CA GLU A 83 3.88 21.54 -5.31
C GLU A 83 5.42 21.35 -5.19
N SER A 84 6.01 21.56 -4.02
CA SER A 84 7.47 21.65 -3.87
C SER A 84 8.13 20.58 -2.98
N GLU A 85 7.38 19.62 -2.45
CA GLU A 85 7.91 18.61 -1.50
C GLU A 85 7.60 17.17 -1.94
N PHE A 86 8.03 16.82 -3.15
CA PHE A 86 7.90 15.45 -3.63
C PHE A 86 9.02 14.55 -3.13
N LYS A 87 8.66 13.31 -2.83
CA LYS A 87 9.59 12.21 -2.64
C LYS A 87 9.31 11.12 -3.65
N TYR A 88 10.37 10.44 -4.08
CA TYR A 88 10.30 9.30 -4.97
C TYR A 88 10.72 8.04 -4.21
N TRP A 89 10.01 6.96 -4.44
CA TRP A 89 10.26 5.68 -3.79
C TRP A 89 10.38 4.59 -4.83
N VAL A 90 11.37 3.73 -4.64
CA VAL A 90 11.56 2.52 -5.43
C VAL A 90 11.50 1.34 -4.48
N ILE A 91 10.48 0.50 -4.64
CA ILE A 91 10.22 -0.65 -3.78
C ILE A 91 10.45 -1.91 -4.61
N LYS A 92 11.35 -2.78 -4.15
CA LYS A 92 11.55 -4.09 -4.78
C LYS A 92 10.28 -4.93 -4.68
N ASN A 93 9.94 -5.63 -5.76
CA ASN A 93 8.75 -6.45 -5.90
C ASN A 93 9.03 -7.86 -6.45
N ASN A 94 10.29 -8.21 -6.72
CA ASN A 94 10.66 -9.58 -7.05
C ASN A 94 11.39 -10.24 -5.87
N TYR A 95 10.72 -11.19 -5.21
CA TYR A 95 11.27 -11.95 -4.10
C TYR A 95 11.08 -13.45 -4.33
N ASN A 96 12.12 -14.24 -4.00
CA ASN A 96 12.07 -15.70 -4.10
C ASN A 96 11.10 -16.34 -3.09
N ARG A 97 10.72 -15.61 -2.05
CA ARG A 97 9.79 -16.02 -0.99
C ARG A 97 8.99 -14.80 -0.55
N SER A 98 7.77 -15.02 -0.05
CA SER A 98 6.93 -13.95 0.49
C SER A 98 7.69 -13.16 1.56
N PRO A 99 8.03 -11.88 1.32
CA PRO A 99 8.79 -11.07 2.25
C PRO A 99 7.91 -10.63 3.43
N ASN A 100 8.53 -10.26 4.55
CA ASN A 100 7.86 -9.52 5.63
C ASN A 100 8.03 -7.99 5.43
N SER A 101 7.31 -7.20 6.22
CA SER A 101 7.33 -5.73 6.11
C SER A 101 8.72 -5.13 6.33
N GLU A 102 9.52 -5.66 7.27
CA GLU A 102 10.89 -5.22 7.52
C GLU A 102 11.79 -5.43 6.30
N THR A 103 11.65 -6.59 5.64
CA THR A 103 12.40 -6.91 4.42
C THR A 103 12.04 -5.94 3.29
N ILE A 104 10.76 -5.61 3.13
CA ILE A 104 10.32 -4.64 2.12
C ILE A 104 10.90 -3.26 2.42
N LYS A 105 10.77 -2.79 3.68
CA LYS A 105 11.35 -1.49 4.10
C LYS A 105 12.84 -1.40 3.84
N LYS A 106 13.60 -2.45 4.17
CA LYS A 106 15.05 -2.50 3.94
C LYS A 106 15.43 -2.47 2.45
N ASN A 107 14.53 -2.92 1.56
CA ASN A 107 14.73 -2.92 0.12
C ASN A 107 13.88 -1.84 -0.58
N THR A 108 13.50 -0.80 0.17
CA THR A 108 12.84 0.40 -0.35
C THR A 108 13.84 1.54 -0.34
N PHE A 109 13.98 2.21 -1.48
CA PHE A 109 14.86 3.37 -1.64
C PHE A 109 14.01 4.64 -1.66
N GLU A 110 14.43 5.65 -0.89
CA GLU A 110 13.80 6.98 -0.84
C GLU A 110 14.73 8.00 -1.51
N PHE A 111 14.15 8.87 -2.33
CA PHE A 111 14.85 9.97 -2.97
C PHE A 111 14.08 11.28 -2.78
N ASN A 112 14.77 12.29 -2.26
CA ASN A 112 14.26 13.66 -2.18
C ASN A 112 14.72 14.53 -3.36
N ASP A 113 15.64 14.01 -4.18
CA ASP A 113 16.15 14.66 -5.38
C ASP A 113 15.74 13.86 -6.63
N HIS A 114 15.15 14.55 -7.60
CA HIS A 114 14.64 13.93 -8.82
C HIS A 114 15.74 13.45 -9.76
N THR A 115 16.91 14.09 -9.75
CA THR A 115 18.08 13.69 -10.56
C THR A 115 18.64 12.38 -10.03
N LEU A 116 18.89 12.28 -8.73
CA LEU A 116 19.36 11.03 -8.10
C LEU A 116 18.39 9.87 -8.30
N PHE A 117 17.09 10.15 -8.23
CA PHE A 117 16.06 9.16 -8.54
C PHE A 117 16.17 8.67 -9.99
N LYS A 118 16.30 9.58 -10.96
CA LYS A 118 16.46 9.23 -12.37
C LYS A 118 17.73 8.44 -12.64
N ASP A 119 18.85 8.86 -12.06
CA ASP A 119 20.12 8.15 -12.21
C ASP A 119 20.01 6.72 -11.66
N PHE A 120 19.36 6.55 -10.50
CA PHE A 120 19.06 5.23 -9.96
C PHE A 120 18.22 4.37 -10.90
N LEU A 121 17.16 4.94 -11.50
CA LEU A 121 16.33 4.20 -12.45
C LEU A 121 17.18 3.71 -13.62
N VAL A 122 18.01 4.58 -14.23
CA VAL A 122 18.84 4.22 -15.39
C VAL A 122 19.89 3.16 -15.05
N GLU A 123 20.46 3.19 -13.84
CA GLU A 123 21.51 2.26 -13.44
C GLU A 123 21.00 0.88 -13.00
N LYS A 124 19.77 0.82 -12.46
CA LYS A 124 19.29 -0.35 -11.69
C LYS A 124 18.00 -0.97 -12.20
N ILE A 125 17.22 -0.28 -13.03
CA ILE A 125 15.88 -0.69 -13.48
C ILE A 125 15.80 -0.65 -15.01
#